data_AF-A0A0F7GY34-F1
#
_entry.id   AF-A0A0F7GY34-F1
#
_cell.length_a   1.000
_cell.length_b   1.000
_cell.length_c   1.000
_cell.angle_alpha   90.00
_cell.angle_beta   90.00
_cell.angle_gamma   90.00
#
_symmetry.space_group_name_H-M   'P 1'
#
loop_
_entity.id
_entity.type
_entity.pdbx_description
1 polymer ?
#
loop_
_entity_poly.entity_id
_entity_poly.type
_entity_poly.pdbx_seq_one_letter_code
_entity_poly.pdbx_strand_id
1 'polypeptide(L)'
;MGGRTLVCGANLPCIYATFSSCVKHSSESREKTRNFQYSKVSRRMGGIATMASVLLAGDAVFNKDGAKGFEFGMVALEQTVEQAESGVKGHAQAMLQVKALLESKSWKEAQKELRKSSAYLKQDLYTIINSKPGRQRPQLRKIYTDLFINVSNLDYAARDKDAALVWECYNNIVVALDDILSRI
;
A
#
# COMPACT_ATOMS: atom_id res chain seq x y z
N MET A 1 -21.90 -55.19 49.21
CA MET A 1 -21.98 -53.72 49.42
C MET A 1 -20.97 -53.10 48.46
N GLY A 2 -21.30 -52.68 47.23
CA GLY A 2 -22.57 -52.19 46.71
C GLY A 2 -22.50 -50.66 46.65
N GLY A 3 -22.15 -50.10 45.49
CA GLY A 3 -22.15 -48.65 45.28
C GLY A 3 -21.32 -48.16 44.09
N ARG A 4 -21.63 -48.60 42.87
CA ARG A 4 -21.40 -47.77 41.66
C ARG A 4 -22.54 -46.78 41.56
N THR A 5 -22.28 -45.49 41.32
CA THR A 5 -23.31 -44.50 40.90
C THR A 5 -22.56 -43.32 40.28
N LEU A 6 -22.48 -43.20 38.95
CA LEU A 6 -23.42 -42.66 37.94
C LEU A 6 -22.89 -41.32 37.40
N VAL A 7 -22.73 -41.32 36.10
CA VAL A 7 -22.46 -40.19 35.20
C VAL A 7 -23.60 -39.18 35.24
N CYS A 8 -23.25 -37.89 35.17
CA CYS A 8 -24.03 -36.84 34.49
C CYS A 8 -22.98 -35.76 34.10
N GLY A 9 -22.65 -35.46 32.85
CA GLY A 9 -23.50 -35.41 31.66
C GLY A 9 -24.03 -34.00 31.46
N ALA A 10 -23.18 -33.05 31.05
CA ALA A 10 -23.62 -31.81 30.41
C ALA A 10 -22.51 -31.23 29.53
N ASN A 11 -22.62 -31.52 28.24
CA ASN A 11 -21.97 -30.81 27.16
C ASN A 11 -22.38 -29.33 27.23
N LEU A 12 -21.40 -28.41 27.24
CA LEU A 12 -21.66 -27.00 26.96
C LEU A 12 -21.65 -26.81 25.44
N PRO A 13 -22.78 -26.52 24.77
CA PRO A 13 -22.72 -25.87 23.49
C PRO A 13 -22.31 -24.42 23.71
N CYS A 14 -21.09 -24.06 23.28
CA CYS A 14 -20.74 -22.68 23.04
C CYS A 14 -21.62 -22.19 21.88
N ILE A 15 -22.71 -21.51 22.21
CA ILE A 15 -23.59 -20.84 21.25
C ILE A 15 -22.81 -19.63 20.73
N TYR A 16 -22.09 -19.80 19.60
CA TYR A 16 -21.64 -18.66 18.81
C TYR A 16 -22.86 -18.11 18.06
N ALA A 17 -23.31 -16.93 18.48
CA ALA A 17 -24.34 -16.19 17.77
C ALA A 17 -23.81 -15.75 16.41
N THR A 18 -24.33 -16.36 15.35
CA THR A 18 -24.16 -15.92 13.97
C THR A 18 -24.98 -14.64 13.77
N PHE A 19 -24.36 -13.47 13.89
CA PHE A 19 -24.93 -12.25 13.32
C PHE A 19 -24.51 -12.14 11.86
N SER A 20 -25.41 -12.61 11.00
CA SER A 20 -25.47 -12.22 9.59
C SER A 20 -25.84 -10.74 9.52
N SER A 21 -24.98 -9.92 8.92
CA SER A 21 -25.42 -8.67 8.30
C SER A 21 -24.65 -8.47 7.00
N CYS A 22 -25.29 -8.88 5.91
CA CYS A 22 -24.89 -8.54 4.56
C CYS A 22 -25.33 -7.10 4.29
N VAL A 23 -24.48 -6.12 4.59
CA VAL A 23 -24.73 -4.73 4.16
C VAL A 23 -24.27 -4.60 2.71
N LYS A 24 -25.21 -4.84 1.79
CA LYS A 24 -25.09 -4.43 0.39
C LYS A 24 -25.06 -2.91 0.33
N HIS A 25 -23.92 -2.33 -0.07
CA HIS A 25 -23.83 -0.92 -0.38
C HIS A 25 -24.45 -0.68 -1.77
N SER A 26 -25.77 -0.47 -1.80
CA SER A 26 -26.49 0.00 -2.99
C SER A 26 -26.22 1.49 -3.15
N SER A 27 -25.43 1.86 -4.14
CA SER A 27 -25.21 3.24 -4.56
C SER A 27 -26.43 3.75 -5.33
N GLU A 28 -27.42 4.30 -4.63
CA GLU A 28 -28.44 5.17 -5.22
C GLU A 28 -27.86 6.59 -5.34
N SER A 29 -27.57 7.01 -6.57
CA SER A 29 -27.25 8.39 -6.89
C SER A 29 -28.53 9.23 -6.84
N ARG A 30 -28.76 9.90 -5.71
CA ARG A 30 -29.80 10.94 -5.57
C ARG A 30 -29.27 12.25 -6.14
N GLU A 31 -29.45 12.46 -7.44
CA GLU A 31 -29.06 13.71 -8.09
C GLU A 31 -30.16 14.77 -7.91
N LYS A 32 -29.74 15.89 -7.31
CA LYS A 32 -30.55 17.00 -6.85
C LYS A 32 -30.78 17.97 -8.00
N THR A 33 -32.04 18.16 -8.37
CA THR A 33 -32.51 19.16 -9.31
C THR A 33 -31.98 20.56 -8.94
N ARG A 34 -31.17 21.14 -9.83
CA ARG A 34 -30.83 22.56 -9.81
C ARG A 34 -31.12 23.15 -11.18
N ASN A 35 -32.05 24.10 -11.16
CA ASN A 35 -32.56 24.83 -12.31
C ASN A 35 -31.43 25.57 -13.03
N PHE A 36 -31.36 25.42 -14.35
CA PHE A 36 -30.65 26.36 -15.22
C PHE A 36 -31.63 26.83 -16.30
N GLN A 37 -31.96 28.12 -16.23
CA GLN A 37 -32.73 28.84 -17.25
C GLN A 37 -31.97 28.75 -18.58
N TYR A 38 -32.58 28.14 -19.59
CA TYR A 38 -32.18 28.32 -20.97
C TYR A 38 -33.23 29.17 -21.68
N SER A 39 -32.76 30.31 -22.17
CA SER A 39 -33.52 31.29 -22.94
C SER A 39 -33.99 30.71 -24.28
N LYS A 40 -35.28 30.91 -24.56
CA LYS A 40 -35.92 30.75 -25.88
C LYS A 40 -35.19 31.55 -26.96
N VAL A 41 -34.78 30.88 -28.03
CA VAL A 41 -34.67 31.50 -29.36
C VAL A 41 -35.34 30.57 -30.37
N SER A 42 -36.26 31.12 -31.16
CA SER A 42 -37.09 30.42 -32.13
C SER A 42 -37.08 31.18 -33.46
N ARG A 43 -37.21 30.40 -34.55
CA ARG A 43 -37.42 30.74 -35.98
C ARG A 43 -36.11 30.98 -36.75
N ARG A 44 -35.91 30.48 -37.98
CA ARG A 44 -36.84 30.27 -39.11
C ARG A 44 -36.22 29.37 -40.21
N MET A 45 -37.09 28.87 -41.09
CA MET A 45 -36.91 27.93 -42.22
C MET A 45 -35.80 28.22 -43.24
N GLY A 46 -35.40 27.15 -43.96
CA GLY A 46 -35.29 27.18 -45.43
C GLY A 46 -34.03 26.53 -46.01
N GLY A 47 -34.22 25.55 -46.90
CA GLY A 47 -33.21 25.18 -47.90
C GLY A 47 -32.81 23.70 -47.92
N ILE A 48 -33.44 22.92 -48.80
CA ILE A 48 -32.91 21.65 -49.28
C ILE A 48 -31.78 21.99 -50.26
N ALA A 49 -30.56 21.52 -50.01
CA ALA A 49 -29.48 21.53 -50.99
C ALA A 49 -28.72 20.21 -50.94
N THR A 50 -28.83 19.52 -52.06
CA THR A 50 -28.32 18.20 -52.42
C THR A 50 -26.79 18.10 -52.46
N MET A 51 -26.31 16.91 -52.07
CA MET A 51 -25.12 16.19 -52.57
C MET A 51 -23.72 16.73 -52.24
N ALA A 52 -23.03 16.03 -51.34
CA ALA A 52 -21.77 15.33 -51.66
C ALA A 52 -21.36 14.44 -50.48
N SER A 53 -21.49 13.12 -50.63
CA SER A 53 -20.80 12.16 -49.77
C SER A 53 -19.30 12.25 -50.07
N VAL A 54 -18.60 13.14 -49.36
CA VAL A 54 -17.14 13.04 -49.28
C VAL A 54 -16.86 11.85 -48.38
N LEU A 55 -16.49 10.73 -49.01
CA LEU A 55 -15.78 9.65 -48.35
C LEU A 55 -14.47 10.26 -47.81
N LEU A 56 -14.52 10.74 -46.57
CA LEU A 56 -13.33 10.86 -45.75
C LEU A 56 -12.84 9.43 -45.54
N ALA A 57 -11.98 8.99 -46.46
CA ALA A 57 -10.99 7.97 -46.18
C ALA A 57 -10.17 8.48 -45.00
N GLY A 58 -10.69 8.26 -43.80
CA GLY A 58 -9.88 8.26 -42.60
C GLY A 58 -8.95 7.10 -42.78
N ASP A 59 -7.75 7.37 -43.29
CA ASP A 59 -6.61 6.50 -43.05
C ASP A 59 -6.60 6.31 -41.53
N ALA A 60 -7.00 5.10 -41.12
CA ALA A 60 -6.77 4.62 -39.78
C ALA A 60 -5.25 4.45 -39.64
N VAL A 61 -4.56 5.57 -39.53
CA VAL A 61 -3.34 5.67 -38.75
C VAL A 61 -3.82 5.47 -37.32
N PHE A 62 -4.11 4.22 -36.96
CA PHE A 62 -3.84 3.78 -35.61
C PHE A 62 -2.38 4.17 -35.40
N ASN A 63 -2.16 5.31 -34.75
CA ASN A 63 -0.88 5.60 -34.14
C ASN A 63 -0.59 4.36 -33.32
N LYS A 64 0.32 3.55 -33.83
CA LYS A 64 0.83 2.35 -33.18
C LYS A 64 1.80 2.79 -32.10
N ASP A 65 1.44 3.83 -31.35
CA ASP A 65 1.97 4.10 -30.04
C ASP A 65 1.33 3.04 -29.16
N GLY A 66 1.90 1.83 -29.27
CA GLY A 66 1.53 0.71 -28.44
C GLY A 66 1.50 1.22 -27.01
N ALA A 67 0.34 1.15 -26.38
CA ALA A 67 0.20 1.43 -24.98
C ALA A 67 1.33 0.66 -24.28
N LYS A 68 2.23 1.39 -23.61
CA LYS A 68 3.24 0.79 -22.74
C LYS A 68 2.45 0.12 -21.62
N GLY A 69 2.06 -1.14 -21.84
CA GLY A 69 1.45 -1.95 -20.81
C GLY A 69 2.38 -1.89 -19.61
N PHE A 70 1.87 -1.43 -18.47
CA PHE A 70 2.62 -1.51 -17.24
C PHE A 70 2.84 -3.00 -16.98
N GLU A 71 4.04 -3.48 -17.26
CA GLU A 71 4.48 -4.81 -16.89
C GLU A 71 4.64 -4.79 -15.37
N PHE A 72 3.53 -5.09 -14.68
CA PHE A 72 3.58 -5.40 -13.27
C PHE A 72 4.36 -6.69 -13.16
N GLY A 73 5.67 -6.58 -12.92
CA GLY A 73 6.53 -7.67 -12.50
C GLY A 73 6.02 -8.24 -11.18
N MET A 74 4.92 -8.99 -11.23
CA MET A 74 4.50 -9.95 -10.22
C MET A 74 5.26 -11.28 -10.39
N VAL A 75 6.32 -11.28 -11.19
CA VAL A 75 7.33 -12.33 -11.20
C VAL A 75 7.95 -12.35 -9.81
N ALA A 76 7.98 -13.53 -9.19
CA ALA A 76 8.65 -13.76 -7.93
C ALA A 76 10.01 -13.07 -7.99
N LEU A 77 10.24 -12.21 -7.00
CA LEU A 77 11.44 -11.41 -6.92
C LEU A 77 12.67 -12.34 -6.97
N GLU A 78 13.33 -12.44 -8.13
CA GLU A 78 14.55 -13.24 -8.31
C GLU A 78 15.78 -12.60 -7.63
N GLN A 79 15.56 -11.90 -6.52
CA GLN A 79 16.67 -11.43 -5.71
C GLN A 79 17.24 -12.63 -4.96
N THR A 80 18.50 -12.95 -5.25
CA THR A 80 19.21 -13.99 -4.50
C THR A 80 19.48 -13.53 -3.08
N VAL A 81 19.72 -14.48 -2.17
CA VAL A 81 20.04 -14.16 -0.77
C VAL A 81 21.33 -13.35 -0.70
N GLU A 82 22.32 -13.68 -1.52
CA GLU A 82 23.60 -12.98 -1.60
C GLU A 82 23.44 -11.53 -2.09
N GLN A 83 22.53 -11.30 -3.05
CA GLN A 83 22.19 -9.95 -3.50
C GLN A 83 21.50 -9.13 -2.40
N ALA A 84 20.61 -9.76 -1.61
CA ALA A 84 19.98 -9.09 -0.48
C ALA A 84 20.99 -8.77 0.64
N GLU A 85 21.87 -9.71 0.99
CA GLU A 85 22.88 -9.53 2.03
C GLU A 85 23.91 -8.45 1.65
N SER A 86 24.28 -8.35 0.38
CA SER A 86 25.15 -7.28 -0.12
C SER A 86 24.46 -5.91 -0.17
N GLY A 87 23.16 -5.86 -0.48
CA GLY A 87 22.38 -4.62 -0.59
C GLY A 87 21.93 -4.03 0.75
N VAL A 88 21.62 -4.87 1.74
CA VAL A 88 20.89 -4.49 2.95
C VAL A 88 21.55 -3.35 3.73
N LYS A 89 22.88 -3.35 3.83
CA LYS A 89 23.64 -2.31 4.53
C LYS A 89 23.54 -0.95 3.82
N GLY A 90 23.60 -0.95 2.48
CA GLY A 90 23.46 0.26 1.67
C GLY A 90 22.05 0.84 1.78
N HIS A 91 21.03 -0.01 1.71
CA HIS A 91 19.64 0.44 1.85
C HIS A 91 19.32 0.92 3.27
N ALA A 92 19.86 0.28 4.31
CA ALA A 92 19.74 0.75 5.68
C ALA A 92 20.42 2.12 5.86
N GLN A 93 21.62 2.31 5.31
CA GLN A 93 22.31 3.60 5.34
C GLN A 93 21.52 4.70 4.62
N ALA A 94 20.95 4.41 3.46
CA ALA A 94 20.10 5.35 2.74
C ALA A 94 18.87 5.78 3.58
N MET A 95 18.29 4.86 4.34
CA MET A 95 17.18 5.18 5.26
C MET A 95 17.63 6.09 6.42
N LEU A 96 18.85 5.90 6.94
CA LEU A 96 19.42 6.77 7.98
C LEU A 96 19.74 8.18 7.47
N GLN A 97 20.12 8.34 6.21
CA GLN A 97 20.43 9.62 5.57
C GLN A 97 19.22 10.56 5.47
N VAL A 98 17.98 10.04 5.61
CA VAL A 98 16.76 10.85 5.70
C VAL A 98 16.83 11.87 6.84
N LYS A 99 17.67 11.64 7.86
CA LYS A 99 17.93 12.56 8.97
C LYS A 99 18.18 14.00 8.52
N ALA A 100 19.03 14.20 7.51
CA ALA A 100 19.36 15.54 7.04
C ALA A 100 18.13 16.30 6.53
N LEU A 101 17.19 15.59 5.89
CA LEU A 101 15.92 16.16 5.41
C LEU A 101 14.95 16.46 6.56
N LEU A 102 14.98 15.65 7.63
CA LEU A 102 14.18 15.88 8.83
C LEU A 102 14.70 17.11 9.60
N GLU A 103 16.02 17.27 9.72
CA GLU A 103 16.66 18.42 10.36
C GLU A 103 16.36 19.73 9.60
N SER A 104 16.40 19.68 8.27
CA SER A 104 16.02 20.82 7.42
C SER A 104 14.50 21.02 7.31
N LYS A 105 13.68 20.17 7.95
CA LYS A 105 12.21 20.18 7.87
C LYS A 105 11.68 20.09 6.43
N SER A 106 12.43 19.45 5.54
CA SER A 106 12.06 19.16 4.16
C SER A 106 11.13 17.93 4.11
N TRP A 107 9.93 18.08 4.67
CA TRP A 107 9.04 16.96 4.98
C TRP A 107 8.66 16.11 3.76
N LYS A 108 8.36 16.76 2.63
CA LYS A 108 7.93 16.04 1.41
C LYS A 108 9.07 15.23 0.82
N GLU A 109 10.27 15.80 0.80
CA GLU A 109 11.49 15.17 0.34
C GLU A 109 11.86 14.02 1.28
N ALA A 110 11.77 14.23 2.59
CA ALA A 110 11.99 13.20 3.60
C ALA A 110 11.06 12.00 3.40
N GLN A 111 9.76 12.23 3.21
CA GLN A 111 8.80 11.16 2.92
C GLN A 111 9.13 10.42 1.61
N LYS A 112 9.52 11.14 0.56
CA LYS A 112 9.89 10.53 -0.72
C LYS A 112 11.09 9.59 -0.57
N GLU A 113 12.18 10.08 0.04
CA GLU A 113 13.39 9.28 0.23
C GLU A 113 13.17 8.15 1.23
N LEU A 114 12.36 8.37 2.28
CA LEU A 114 11.96 7.31 3.22
C LEU A 114 11.19 6.20 2.51
N ARG A 115 10.17 6.52 1.71
CA ARG A 115 9.39 5.51 0.97
C ARG A 115 10.23 4.74 -0.02
N LYS A 116 11.17 5.41 -0.70
CA LYS A 116 12.11 4.77 -1.63
C LYS A 116 13.06 3.82 -0.91
N SER A 117 13.78 4.31 0.09
CA SER A 117 14.76 3.51 0.85
C SER A 117 14.09 2.35 1.60
N SER A 118 12.93 2.58 2.21
CA SER A 118 12.17 1.53 2.92
C SER A 118 11.64 0.43 1.99
N ALA A 119 11.29 0.75 0.74
CA ALA A 119 10.85 -0.26 -0.22
C ALA A 119 11.99 -1.26 -0.55
N TYR A 120 13.20 -0.76 -0.84
CA TYR A 120 14.36 -1.62 -1.08
C TYR A 120 14.76 -2.41 0.16
N LEU A 121 14.80 -1.75 1.33
CA LEU A 121 15.15 -2.43 2.57
C LEU A 121 14.13 -3.52 2.94
N LYS A 122 12.84 -3.27 2.69
CA LYS A 122 11.77 -4.26 2.92
C LYS A 122 12.01 -5.51 2.10
N GLN A 123 12.38 -5.32 0.84
CA GLN A 123 12.67 -6.39 -0.10
C GLN A 123 13.83 -7.26 0.40
N ASP A 124 14.98 -6.64 0.72
CA ASP A 124 16.16 -7.36 1.20
C ASP A 124 15.90 -8.13 2.49
N LEU A 125 15.32 -7.45 3.49
CA LEU A 125 15.05 -8.06 4.78
C LEU A 125 14.07 -9.22 4.66
N TYR A 126 13.06 -9.12 3.78
CA TYR A 126 12.12 -10.22 3.57
C TYR A 126 12.82 -11.45 2.98
N THR A 127 13.71 -11.26 2.00
CA THR A 127 14.51 -12.32 1.40
C THR A 127 15.43 -12.98 2.43
N ILE A 128 16.19 -12.18 3.19
CA ILE A 128 17.11 -12.66 4.23
C ILE A 128 16.35 -13.41 5.33
N ILE A 129 15.25 -12.86 5.85
CA ILE A 129 14.47 -13.51 6.91
C ILE A 129 13.92 -14.85 6.43
N ASN A 130 13.54 -14.97 5.16
CA ASN A 130 12.98 -16.21 4.64
C ASN A 130 14.04 -17.28 4.38
N SER A 131 15.31 -16.92 4.20
CA SER A 131 16.43 -17.87 4.08
C SER A 131 16.92 -18.42 5.43
N LYS A 132 16.67 -17.72 6.55
CA LYS A 132 17.12 -18.15 7.89
C LYS A 132 16.38 -19.40 8.41
N PRO A 133 17.00 -20.18 9.32
CA PRO A 133 16.37 -21.34 9.95
C PRO A 133 15.11 -20.97 10.72
N GLY A 134 14.13 -21.89 10.77
CA GLY A 134 12.82 -21.67 11.41
C GLY A 134 12.85 -21.16 12.85
N ARG A 135 13.90 -21.49 13.62
CA ARG A 135 14.07 -21.02 15.01
C ARG A 135 14.39 -19.53 15.13
N GLN A 136 15.07 -18.93 14.15
CA GLN A 136 15.50 -17.52 14.18
C GLN A 136 14.43 -16.58 13.59
N ARG A 137 13.60 -17.09 12.68
CA ARG A 137 12.59 -16.29 11.95
C ARG A 137 11.60 -15.53 12.84
N PRO A 138 11.05 -16.08 13.95
CA PRO A 138 10.09 -15.35 14.78
C PRO A 138 10.66 -14.08 15.37
N GLN A 139 11.90 -14.13 15.85
CA GLN A 139 12.58 -12.97 16.42
C GLN A 139 12.86 -11.91 15.36
N LEU A 140 13.40 -12.30 14.20
CA LEU A 140 13.67 -11.36 13.11
C LEU A 140 12.38 -10.72 12.56
N ARG A 141 11.30 -11.49 12.45
CA ARG A 141 9.99 -10.97 12.03
C ARG A 141 9.41 -9.96 13.00
N LYS A 142 9.63 -10.13 14.30
CA LYS A 142 9.22 -9.14 15.31
C LYS A 142 9.95 -7.82 15.06
N ILE A 143 11.28 -7.83 14.98
CA ILE A 143 12.09 -6.63 14.76
C ILE A 143 11.74 -5.97 13.41
N TYR A 144 11.59 -6.77 12.36
CA TYR A 144 11.14 -6.29 11.05
C TYR A 144 9.77 -5.59 11.13
N THR A 145 8.82 -6.16 11.87
CA THR A 145 7.48 -5.57 12.03
C THR A 145 7.57 -4.25 12.78
N ASP A 146 8.28 -4.22 13.91
CA ASP A 146 8.48 -3.03 14.72
C ASP A 146 9.19 -1.92 13.92
N LEU A 147 10.19 -2.26 13.11
CA LEU A 147 10.89 -1.35 12.22
C LEU A 147 9.91 -0.68 11.23
N PHE A 148 9.13 -1.45 10.49
CA PHE A 148 8.24 -0.89 9.45
C PHE A 148 6.97 -0.24 9.99
N ILE A 149 6.54 -0.58 11.22
CA ILE A 149 5.55 0.21 11.95
C ILE A 149 6.10 1.61 12.22
N ASN A 150 7.32 1.72 12.76
CA ASN A 150 7.93 3.03 13.01
C ASN A 150 8.18 3.82 11.72
N VAL A 151 8.58 3.17 10.62
CA VAL A 151 8.69 3.83 9.31
C VAL A 151 7.35 4.42 8.85
N SER A 152 6.26 3.67 9.01
CA SER A 152 4.92 4.13 8.64
C SER A 152 4.48 5.29 9.52
N ASN A 153 4.72 5.21 10.83
CA ASN A 153 4.43 6.27 11.79
C ASN A 153 5.24 7.54 11.48
N LEU A 154 6.53 7.40 11.13
CA LEU A 154 7.36 8.52 10.72
C LEU A 154 6.81 9.17 9.44
N ASP A 155 6.37 8.38 8.47
CA ASP A 155 5.77 8.90 7.23
C ASP A 155 4.50 9.72 7.51
N TYR A 156 3.65 9.27 8.43
CA TYR A 156 2.47 10.01 8.89
C TYR A 156 2.85 11.25 9.69
N ALA A 157 3.77 11.14 10.65
CA ALA A 157 4.22 12.26 11.47
C ALA A 157 4.87 13.37 10.62
N ALA A 158 5.65 13.00 9.60
CA ALA A 158 6.23 13.94 8.65
C ALA A 158 5.16 14.63 7.79
N ARG A 159 4.09 13.92 7.40
CA ARG A 159 2.94 14.52 6.70
C ARG A 159 2.28 15.60 7.56
N ASP A 160 2.07 15.27 8.82
CA ASP A 160 1.35 16.10 9.79
C ASP A 160 2.27 17.15 10.44
N LYS A 161 3.58 17.10 10.12
CA LYS A 161 4.66 17.97 10.59
C LYS A 161 4.84 17.95 12.11
N ASP A 162 4.54 16.82 12.73
CA ASP A 162 4.76 16.59 14.16
C ASP A 162 6.24 16.23 14.38
N ALA A 163 7.04 17.24 14.72
CA ALA A 163 8.47 17.06 14.93
C ALA A 163 8.80 16.13 16.10
N ALA A 164 7.98 16.11 17.16
CA ALA A 164 8.24 15.27 18.32
C ALA A 164 8.08 13.79 17.95
N LEU A 165 6.96 13.44 17.31
CA LEU A 165 6.70 12.08 16.86
C LEU A 165 7.67 11.63 15.76
N VAL A 166 8.08 12.53 14.85
CA VAL A 166 9.10 12.23 13.84
C VAL A 166 10.39 11.75 14.49
N TRP A 167 10.90 12.49 15.49
CA TRP A 167 12.17 12.17 16.12
C TRP A 167 12.08 10.91 16.99
N GLU A 168 10.95 10.70 17.67
CA GLU A 168 10.67 9.46 18.39
C GLU A 168 10.70 8.26 17.42
N CYS A 169 9.94 8.32 16.33
CA CYS A 169 9.92 7.24 15.33
C CYS A 169 11.29 7.03 14.69
N TYR A 170 12.03 8.10 14.39
CA TYR A 170 13.37 8.03 13.81
C TYR A 170 14.34 7.30 14.73
N ASN A 171 14.36 7.64 16.03
CA ASN A 171 15.23 6.98 17.00
C ASN A 171 14.87 5.49 17.15
N ASN A 172 13.58 5.15 17.16
CA ASN A 172 13.13 3.76 17.18
C ASN A 172 13.58 2.99 15.92
N ILE A 173 13.54 3.63 14.76
CA ILE A 173 14.04 3.06 13.49
C ILE A 173 15.55 2.78 13.59
N VAL A 174 16.34 3.71 14.12
CA VAL A 174 17.79 3.54 14.30
C VAL A 174 18.09 2.32 15.18
N VAL A 175 17.40 2.19 16.31
CA VAL A 175 17.57 1.07 17.23
C VAL A 175 17.16 -0.26 16.59
N ALA A 176 16.01 -0.31 15.91
CA ALA A 176 15.54 -1.52 15.25
C ALA A 176 16.44 -1.95 14.07
N LEU A 177 17.02 -0.98 13.36
CA LEU A 177 18.02 -1.23 12.32
C LEU A 177 19.29 -1.86 12.90
N ASP A 178 19.82 -1.32 13.99
CA ASP A 178 21.01 -1.88 14.64
C ASP A 178 20.75 -3.31 15.14
N ASP A 179 19.60 -3.53 15.79
CA ASP A 179 19.21 -4.85 16.29
C ASP A 179 19.02 -5.87 15.15
N ILE A 180 18.40 -5.51 14.02
CA ILE A 180 18.25 -6.46 12.91
C ILE A 180 19.58 -6.71 12.18
N LEU A 181 20.40 -5.67 11.97
CA LEU A 181 21.69 -5.80 11.28
C LEU A 181 22.71 -6.60 12.09
N SER A 182 22.64 -6.56 13.42
CA SER A 182 23.50 -7.37 14.29
C SER A 182 23.16 -8.87 14.28
N ARG A 183 21.98 -9.25 13.78
CA ARG A 183 21.46 -10.63 13.79
C ARG A 183 21.48 -11.32 12.44
N ILE A 184 21.61 -10.57 11.35
CA ILE A 184 21.61 -11.12 9.99
C ILE A 184 23.02 -11.46 9.51
#